data_AF-A0A957QDA9-F1
#
_entry.id   AF-A0A957QDA9-F1
#
_cell.length_a   1.000
_cell.length_b   1.000
_cell.length_c   1.000
_cell.angle_alpha   90.00
_cell.angle_beta   90.00
_cell.angle_gamma   90.00
#
_symmetry.space_group_name_H-M   'P 1'
#
loop_
_entity.id
_entity.type
_entity.pdbx_description
1 polymer ?
#
loop_
_entity_poly.entity_id
_entity_poly.type
_entity_poly.pdbx_seq_one_letter_code
_entity_poly.pdbx_strand_id
1 'polypeptide(L)'
;MKILFIVPYTPNQIRVRPYSLLRELRRQGHEIVLATLWSSAQDQADLDALAQLGIEIVARHLPSWRSLVNALLAIPTAQPLQAAYCLQPSLLAAIEAKVAEGDFDVVHVEHLRGAVYGLHVNGLQSNGL
;
A
#
# COMPACT_ATOMS: atom_id res chain seq x y z
N MET A 1 -10.36 10.39 -12.39
CA MET A 1 -9.43 9.26 -12.56
C MET A 1 -9.43 8.41 -11.30
N LYS A 2 -9.37 7.10 -11.45
CA LYS A 2 -9.30 6.11 -10.38
C LYS A 2 -7.85 5.68 -10.16
N ILE A 3 -7.34 5.93 -8.96
CA ILE A 3 -5.93 5.78 -8.59
C ILE A 3 -5.81 4.68 -7.54
N LEU A 4 -5.00 3.66 -7.82
CA LEU A 4 -4.54 2.73 -6.80
C LEU A 4 -3.28 3.31 -6.15
N PHE A 5 -3.39 3.73 -4.90
CA PHE A 5 -2.31 4.35 -4.15
C PHE A 5 -1.73 3.36 -3.14
N ILE A 6 -0.50 2.89 -3.36
CA ILE A 6 0.16 1.86 -2.56
C ILE A 6 1.22 2.50 -1.68
N VAL A 7 1.07 2.32 -0.37
CA VAL A 7 2.04 2.78 0.64
C VAL A 7 2.31 1.67 1.65
N PRO A 8 3.58 1.49 2.05
CA PRO A 8 3.99 0.37 2.91
C PRO A 8 3.67 0.59 4.41
N TYR A 9 2.97 1.67 4.75
CA TYR A 9 2.55 2.03 6.11
C TYR A 9 1.40 3.03 6.08
N THR A 10 0.62 3.09 7.15
CA THR A 10 -0.48 4.05 7.31
C THR A 10 0.00 5.51 7.15
N PRO A 11 -0.54 6.26 6.18
CA PRO A 11 -0.35 7.71 6.08
C PRO A 11 -1.02 8.43 7.23
N ASN A 12 -0.34 9.41 7.82
CA ASN A 12 -0.92 10.23 8.88
C ASN A 12 -0.23 11.61 8.95
N GLN A 13 -0.62 12.41 9.94
CA GLN A 13 -0.13 13.78 10.09
C GLN A 13 1.37 13.87 10.43
N ILE A 14 2.01 12.77 10.84
CA ILE A 14 3.46 12.69 11.05
C ILE A 14 4.15 12.21 9.77
N ARG A 15 3.51 11.28 9.05
CA ARG A 15 3.93 10.79 7.72
C ARG A 15 3.30 11.67 6.63
N VAL A 16 3.65 12.95 6.66
CA VAL A 16 2.96 14.04 5.95
C VAL A 16 2.90 13.89 4.44
N ARG A 17 3.90 13.29 3.80
CA ARG A 17 3.98 13.22 2.33
C ARG A 17 2.83 12.43 1.71
N PRO A 18 2.63 11.13 2.01
CA PRO A 18 1.50 10.38 1.49
C PRO A 18 0.17 10.99 1.93
N TYR A 19 0.10 11.45 3.19
CA TYR A 19 -1.13 12.00 3.76
C TYR A 19 -1.60 13.25 3.01
N SER A 20 -0.71 14.23 2.80
CA SER A 20 -1.04 15.46 2.09
C SER A 20 -1.34 15.21 0.62
N LEU A 21 -0.61 14.30 -0.04
CA LEU A 21 -0.86 13.94 -1.43
C LEU A 21 -2.22 13.28 -1.62
N LEU A 22 -2.59 12.32 -0.78
CA LEU A 22 -3.91 11.68 -0.79
C LEU A 22 -5.03 12.69 -0.64
N ARG A 23 -4.89 13.60 0.34
CA ARG A 23 -5.89 14.65 0.58
C ARG A 23 -6.05 15.58 -0.62
N GLU A 24 -4.94 16.00 -1.22
CA GLU A 24 -4.96 16.91 -2.35
C GLU A 24 -5.53 16.25 -3.61
N LEU A 25 -5.14 15.01 -3.91
CA LEU A 25 -5.73 14.23 -5.00
C LEU A 25 -7.23 14.04 -4.80
N ARG A 26 -7.65 13.71 -3.57
CA ARG A 26 -9.07 13.54 -3.27
C ARG A 26 -9.86 14.84 -3.41
N ARG A 27 -9.25 15.97 -3.02
CA ARG A 27 -9.81 17.33 -3.16
C ARG A 27 -9.98 17.72 -4.63
N GLN A 28 -9.08 17.27 -5.51
CA GLN A 28 -9.17 17.48 -6.96
C GLN A 28 -10.19 16.57 -7.65
N GLY A 29 -10.88 15.69 -6.90
CA GLY A 29 -11.95 14.84 -7.42
C GLY A 29 -11.48 13.49 -7.96
N HIS A 30 -10.25 13.08 -7.65
CA HIS A 30 -9.79 11.72 -7.97
C HIS A 30 -10.45 10.68 -7.06
N GLU A 31 -10.79 9.54 -7.63
CA GLU A 31 -11.20 8.34 -6.89
C GLU A 31 -9.92 7.63 -6.45
N ILE A 32 -9.80 7.35 -5.16
CA ILE A 32 -8.56 6.79 -4.61
C ILE A 32 -8.87 5.53 -3.83
N VAL A 33 -8.16 4.47 -4.17
CA VAL A 33 -8.08 3.23 -3.39
C VAL A 33 -6.70 3.19 -2.74
N LEU A 34 -6.65 3.33 -1.42
CA LEU A 34 -5.44 3.29 -0.62
C LEU A 34 -5.14 1.87 -0.16
N ALA A 35 -4.08 1.27 -0.70
CA ALA A 35 -3.56 -0.01 -0.24
C ALA A 35 -2.41 0.20 0.76
N THR A 36 -2.58 -0.27 2.00
CA THR A 36 -1.62 0.02 3.07
C THR A 36 -1.59 -0.99 4.22
N LEU A 37 -0.68 -0.77 5.17
CA LEU A 37 -0.44 -1.61 6.33
C LEU A 37 -0.59 -0.82 7.63
N TRP A 38 -1.23 -1.44 8.61
CA TRP A 38 -1.37 -0.89 9.96
C TRP A 38 -0.78 -1.85 11.00
N SER A 39 -0.39 -1.32 12.15
CA SER A 39 0.25 -2.07 13.25
C SER A 39 -0.25 -1.70 14.64
N SER A 40 -1.01 -0.60 14.76
CA SER A 40 -1.51 -0.07 16.03
C SER A 40 -2.97 0.37 15.92
N ALA A 41 -3.62 0.58 17.08
CA ALA A 41 -4.95 1.16 17.12
C ALA A 41 -4.97 2.61 16.59
N GLN A 42 -3.89 3.36 16.78
CA GLN A 42 -3.75 4.70 16.21
C GLN A 42 -3.71 4.66 14.69
N ASP A 43 -3.00 3.69 14.10
CA ASP A 43 -2.99 3.50 12.64
C ASP A 43 -4.41 3.23 12.10
N GLN A 44 -5.24 2.48 12.83
CA GLN A 44 -6.63 2.27 12.42
C GLN A 44 -7.45 3.56 12.46
N ALA A 45 -7.32 4.35 13.53
CA ALA A 45 -8.00 5.64 13.64
C ALA A 45 -7.57 6.61 12.52
N ASP A 46 -6.28 6.61 12.17
CA ASP A 46 -5.76 7.42 11.05
C ASP A 46 -6.35 6.95 9.70
N LEU A 47 -6.53 5.65 9.51
CA LEU A 47 -7.19 5.09 8.32
C LEU A 47 -8.68 5.43 8.26
N ASP A 48 -9.38 5.38 9.39
CA ASP A 48 -10.79 5.76 9.48
C ASP A 48 -10.98 7.25 9.12
N ALA A 49 -10.07 8.12 9.57
CA ALA A 49 -10.07 9.52 9.20
C ALA A 49 -9.87 9.71 7.68
N LEU A 50 -9.03 8.90 7.03
CA LEU A 50 -8.87 8.92 5.57
C LEU A 50 -10.11 8.37 4.86
N ALA A 51 -10.75 7.33 5.39
CA ALA A 51 -11.98 6.77 4.86
C ALA A 51 -13.12 7.80 4.86
N GLN A 52 -13.22 8.61 5.93
CA GLN A 52 -14.20 9.70 6.03
C GLN A 52 -14.00 10.81 4.99
N LEU A 53 -12.81 10.92 4.39
CA LEU A 53 -12.55 11.83 3.26
C LEU A 53 -13.03 11.23 1.92
N GLY A 54 -13.64 10.04 1.93
CA GLY A 54 -14.10 9.32 0.75
C GLY A 54 -12.96 8.65 -0.02
N ILE A 55 -11.94 8.17 0.70
CA ILE A 55 -10.88 7.31 0.17
C ILE A 55 -11.24 5.87 0.50
N GLU A 56 -11.24 4.96 -0.49
CA GLU A 56 -11.45 3.54 -0.23
C GLU A 56 -10.19 2.95 0.41
N ILE A 57 -10.33 2.22 1.52
CA ILE A 57 -9.20 1.70 2.29
C ILE A 57 -9.07 0.19 2.11
N VAL A 58 -7.95 -0.26 1.56
CA VAL A 58 -7.52 -1.66 1.49
C VAL A 58 -6.33 -1.84 2.42
N ALA A 59 -6.61 -2.02 3.71
CA ALA A 59 -5.56 -2.15 4.71
C ALA A 59 -5.44 -3.57 5.29
N ARG A 60 -4.22 -3.96 5.67
CA ARG A 60 -3.94 -5.22 6.37
C ARG A 60 -3.06 -5.01 7.58
N HIS A 61 -3.32 -5.78 8.63
CA HIS A 61 -2.48 -5.75 9.82
C HIS A 61 -1.11 -6.37 9.50
N LEU A 62 -0.04 -5.67 9.85
CA LEU A 62 1.33 -6.21 9.84
C LEU A 62 1.94 -6.00 11.23
N PRO A 63 1.97 -7.04 12.09
CA PRO A 63 2.59 -6.91 13.40
C PRO A 63 4.12 -6.82 13.27
N SER A 64 4.76 -6.07 14.15
CA SER A 64 6.21 -5.79 14.10
C SER A 64 7.09 -7.05 14.11
N TRP A 65 6.67 -8.11 14.80
CA TRP A 65 7.40 -9.38 14.81
C TRP A 65 7.48 -10.01 13.42
N ARG A 66 6.42 -9.87 12.61
CA ARG A 66 6.40 -10.40 11.24
C ARG A 66 7.33 -9.59 10.34
N SER A 67 7.37 -8.26 10.51
CA SER A 67 8.34 -7.43 9.79
C SER A 67 9.79 -7.84 10.08
N LEU A 68 10.09 -8.19 11.34
CA LEU A 68 11.39 -8.71 11.73
C LEU A 68 11.67 -10.08 11.09
N VAL A 69 10.71 -11.01 11.14
CA VAL A 69 10.84 -12.33 10.48
C VAL A 69 11.07 -12.18 8.99
N ASN A 70 10.32 -11.31 8.31
CA ASN A 70 10.52 -11.03 6.88
C ASN A 70 11.93 -10.54 6.59
N ALA A 71 12.44 -9.61 7.41
CA ALA A 71 13.80 -9.11 7.27
C ALA A 71 14.84 -10.22 7.49
N LEU A 72 14.68 -11.05 8.53
CA LEU A 72 15.57 -12.18 8.81
C LEU A 72 15.61 -13.18 7.66
N LEU A 73 14.44 -13.52 7.10
CA LEU A 73 14.34 -14.44 5.96
C LEU A 73 14.92 -13.87 4.66
N ALA A 74 15.01 -12.54 4.55
CA ALA A 74 15.58 -11.87 3.38
C ALA A 74 17.12 -11.79 3.41
N ILE A 75 17.77 -11.97 4.57
CA ILE A 75 19.25 -11.95 4.71
C ILE A 75 19.96 -12.90 3.72
N PRO A 76 19.58 -14.17 3.58
CA PRO A 76 20.25 -15.08 2.63
C PRO A 76 19.88 -14.81 1.17
N THR A 77 19.07 -13.78 0.87
CA THR A 77 18.56 -13.49 -0.48
C THR A 77 19.18 -12.23 -1.05
N ALA A 78 19.01 -12.00 -2.36
CA ALA A 78 19.36 -10.73 -3.00
C ALA A 78 18.29 -9.63 -2.81
N GLN A 79 17.20 -9.91 -2.08
CA GLN A 79 16.13 -8.93 -1.89
C GLN A 79 16.53 -7.87 -0.86
N PRO A 80 16.33 -6.57 -1.13
CA PRO A 80 16.58 -5.54 -0.13
C PRO A 80 15.73 -5.75 1.13
N LEU A 81 16.35 -5.74 2.31
CA LEU A 81 15.65 -5.90 3.59
C LEU A 81 14.47 -4.92 3.75
N GLN A 82 14.62 -3.69 3.24
CA GLN A 82 13.57 -2.68 3.27
C GLN A 82 12.34 -3.09 2.44
N ALA A 83 12.55 -3.77 1.32
CA ALA A 83 11.48 -4.27 0.46
C ALA A 83 10.75 -5.45 1.13
N ALA A 84 11.49 -6.35 1.78
CA ALA A 84 10.91 -7.49 2.50
C ALA A 84 10.19 -7.08 3.80
N TYR A 85 10.67 -6.06 4.51
CA TYR A 85 10.17 -5.65 5.83
C TYR A 85 8.65 -5.42 5.87
N CYS A 86 8.10 -4.79 4.84
CA CYS A 86 6.68 -4.49 4.72
C CYS A 86 5.90 -5.53 3.90
N LEU A 87 6.46 -6.72 3.63
CA LEU A 87 5.76 -7.74 2.85
C LEU A 87 4.63 -8.39 3.67
N GLN A 88 3.42 -8.28 3.14
CA GLN A 88 2.24 -8.91 3.70
C GLN A 88 1.43 -9.57 2.57
N PRO A 89 1.43 -10.91 2.46
CA PRO A 89 0.74 -11.64 1.40
C PRO A 89 -0.75 -11.34 1.32
N SER A 90 -1.42 -11.10 2.45
CA SER A 90 -2.84 -10.75 2.46
C SER A 90 -3.14 -9.37 1.89
N LEU A 91 -2.16 -8.45 1.87
CA LEU A 91 -2.27 -7.17 1.18
C LEU A 91 -1.99 -7.34 -0.31
N LEU A 92 -0.99 -8.17 -0.65
CA LEU A 92 -0.66 -8.51 -2.03
C LEU A 92 -1.88 -9.10 -2.76
N ALA A 93 -2.52 -10.10 -2.18
CA ALA A 93 -3.71 -10.73 -2.74
C ALA A 93 -4.91 -9.77 -2.83
N ALA A 94 -5.04 -8.84 -1.88
CA ALA A 94 -6.09 -7.82 -1.92
C ALA A 94 -5.85 -6.80 -3.03
N ILE A 95 -4.59 -6.42 -3.26
CA ILE A 95 -4.19 -5.56 -4.38
C ILE A 95 -4.44 -6.28 -5.71
N GLU A 96 -4.04 -7.54 -5.83
CA GLU A 96 -4.26 -8.36 -7.02
C GLU A 96 -5.76 -8.45 -7.37
N ALA A 97 -6.60 -8.78 -6.38
CA ALA A 97 -8.05 -8.82 -6.57
C ALA A 97 -8.61 -7.46 -7.05
N LYS A 98 -8.12 -6.35 -6.48
CA LYS A 98 -8.52 -5.00 -6.90
C LYS A 98 -8.05 -4.65 -8.30
N VAL A 99 -6.82 -5.00 -8.66
CA VAL A 99 -6.30 -4.74 -10.00
C VAL A 99 -7.05 -5.57 -11.05
N ALA A 100 -7.45 -6.80 -10.70
CA ALA A 100 -8.25 -7.66 -11.57
C ALA A 100 -9.66 -7.13 -11.86
N GLU A 101 -10.22 -6.25 -11.00
CA GLU A 101 -11.46 -5.52 -11.29
C GLU A 101 -11.31 -4.55 -12.49
N GLY A 102 -10.08 -4.17 -12.86
CA GLY A 102 -9.77 -3.59 -14.17
C GLY A 102 -9.93 -2.07 -14.34
N ASP A 103 -10.25 -1.33 -13.26
CA ASP A 103 -10.72 0.06 -13.40
C ASP A 103 -9.68 1.17 -13.09
N PHE A 104 -8.42 0.84 -12.83
CA PHE A 104 -7.44 1.87 -12.41
C PHE A 104 -6.75 2.55 -13.58
N ASP A 105 -6.82 3.88 -13.63
CA ASP A 105 -6.08 4.69 -14.62
C ASP A 105 -4.59 4.74 -14.31
N VAL A 106 -4.22 4.69 -13.03
CA VAL A 106 -2.83 4.77 -12.57
C VAL A 106 -2.62 3.99 -11.27
N VAL A 107 -1.47 3.33 -11.18
CA VAL A 107 -0.96 2.72 -9.93
C VAL A 107 0.19 3.56 -9.43
N HIS A 108 -0.01 4.23 -8.28
CA HIS A 108 1.00 5.02 -7.62
C HIS A 108 1.62 4.23 -6.47
N VAL A 109 2.95 4.11 -6.45
CA VAL A 109 3.68 3.39 -5.40
C VAL A 109 4.64 4.35 -4.72
N GLU A 110 4.54 4.45 -3.40
CA GLU A 110 5.44 5.28 -2.60
C GLU A 110 6.41 4.43 -1.77
N HIS A 111 7.63 4.95 -1.61
CA HIS A 111 8.76 4.34 -0.88
C HIS A 111 9.28 3.02 -1.45
N LEU A 112 10.58 2.77 -1.25
CA LEU A 112 11.23 1.52 -1.65
C LEU A 112 10.57 0.29 -1.00
N ARG A 113 10.01 0.43 0.20
CA ARG A 113 9.30 -0.66 0.90
C ARG A 113 7.98 -1.03 0.22
N GLY A 114 7.41 -0.13 -0.59
CA GLY A 114 6.23 -0.38 -1.41
C GLY A 114 6.55 -1.06 -2.74
N ALA A 115 7.82 -1.09 -3.15
CA ALA A 115 8.22 -1.54 -4.48
C ALA A 115 7.83 -2.99 -4.79
N VAL A 116 7.83 -3.88 -3.79
CA VAL A 116 7.42 -5.29 -3.98
C VAL A 116 5.98 -5.39 -4.49
N TYR A 117 5.08 -4.57 -3.95
CA TYR A 117 3.70 -4.51 -4.40
C TYR A 117 3.58 -3.94 -5.82
N GLY A 118 4.32 -2.87 -6.11
CA GLY A 118 4.36 -2.26 -7.45
C GLY A 118 4.86 -3.22 -8.54
N LEU A 119 5.98 -3.91 -8.27
CA LEU A 119 6.55 -4.90 -9.19
C LEU A 119 5.60 -6.08 -9.42
N HIS A 120 4.90 -6.52 -8.37
CA HIS A 120 3.89 -7.56 -8.49
C HIS A 120 2.73 -7.13 -9.40
N VAL A 121 2.19 -5.93 -9.21
CA VAL A 121 1.13 -5.37 -10.08
C VAL A 121 1.60 -5.25 -11.54
N ASN A 122 2.82 -4.77 -11.78
CA ASN A 122 3.38 -4.69 -13.12
C ASN A 122 3.54 -6.08 -13.77
N GLY A 123 3.92 -7.10 -12.98
CA GLY A 123 3.99 -8.49 -13.44
C GLY A 123 2.63 -9.06 -13.85
N LEU A 124 1.57 -8.73 -13.11
CA LEU A 124 0.19 -9.13 -13.47
C LEU A 124 -0.23 -8.54 -14.81
N GLN A 125 0.08 -7.26 -15.06
CA GLN A 125 -0.25 -6.60 -16.32
C GLN A 125 0.58 -7.14 -17.50
N SER A 126 1.83 -7.54 -17.26
CA SER A 126 2.72 -8.04 -18.31
C SER A 126 2.40 -9.48 -18.74
N ASN A 127 1.83 -10.30 -17.85
CA ASN A 127 1.42 -11.68 -18.14
C ASN A 127 -0.02 -11.80 -18.66
N GLY A 128 -0.76 -10.69 -18.71
CA GLY A 128 -2.13 -10.61 -19.24
C GLY A 128 -2.24 -10.18 -20.71
N LEU A 129 -1.10 -10.03 -21.40
CA LEU A 129 -0.96 -9.81 -22.85
C LEU A 129 -0.31 -11.03 -23.51
#